data_AF-A0A924NYY5-F1
#
_entry.id   AF-A0A924NYY5-F1
#
_cell.length_a   1.000
_cell.length_b   1.000
_cell.length_c   1.000
_cell.angle_alpha   90.00
_cell.angle_beta   90.00
_cell.angle_gamma   90.00
#
_symmetry.space_group_name_H-M   'P 1'
#
loop_
_entity.id
_entity.type
_entity.pdbx_description
1 polymer ?
#
loop_
_entity_poly.entity_id
_entity_poly.type
_entity_poly.pdbx_seq_one_letter_code
_entity_poly.pdbx_strand_id
1 'polypeptide(L)'
;MNAPAQITALLAETPNGHAATRLREIPYNYTSFSDREIVIRLLGESSWALLDQLRGSRQTGRSARMLYEVLGDIWVVRRNPYLQDDMLDNPKRRQELIAALHHRLAEVDKRRLAVDPADADDASADVLKQRSDNVEKLLKAASRAVDDFAAEFRATWDLRKRATKVLGRYTEKHNIRFDGIKRVSHVTDATDWRVEYPFVVLTPDTEDEMAGLVKGCIELGLTIIPRGGGTGYTGGAIPLTPMSAVINTEKLIDLGEVEMTMLPGVDREYATIYSGAGVVTKRVSDAADKAGFVFAVDPTSAEASCIGGNIAMNAGGKKAVLWGTALDNLASWKMVDPNGDWLEVTRIGHNLSKIHDAPMATFKLEWTHPNARGEAKDKPFKTEMLVVEGKRFRKEGLGKDVTDKFLSGLPGIQKEGCDGLITSARWILHKLPTYARTVCLEFFGQARDAIPSIVEIKDYLDGLPAKGGPGMSTVRLAGLEHLDERYLRAVGYATKSKRGV
;
A
#
# COMPACT_ATOMS: atom_id res chain seq x y z
N MET A 1 7.67 -16.29 6.13
CA MET A 1 6.60 -17.24 5.75
C MET A 1 6.23 -18.07 6.97
N ASN A 2 5.16 -17.70 7.65
CA ASN A 2 4.40 -18.56 8.55
C ASN A 2 2.94 -18.27 8.18
N ALA A 3 2.32 -19.12 7.36
CA ALA A 3 0.87 -19.07 7.24
C ALA A 3 0.31 -19.44 8.62
N PRO A 4 -0.63 -18.67 9.20
CA PRO A 4 -1.22 -19.05 10.47
C PRO A 4 -1.91 -20.40 10.28
N ALA A 5 -1.55 -21.40 11.09
CA ALA A 5 -2.18 -22.72 11.14
C ALA A 5 -3.70 -22.69 11.45
N GLN A 6 -4.29 -21.50 11.59
CA GLN A 6 -5.68 -21.23 11.96
C GLN A 6 -6.65 -21.13 10.78
N ILE A 7 -6.19 -21.06 9.52
CA ILE A 7 -7.10 -21.04 8.36
C ILE A 7 -7.91 -22.34 8.28
N THR A 8 -7.29 -23.48 8.59
CA THR A 8 -7.96 -24.79 8.58
C THR A 8 -9.04 -24.89 9.64
N ALA A 9 -8.88 -24.20 10.78
CA ALA A 9 -9.87 -24.17 11.85
C ALA A 9 -11.10 -23.32 11.49
N LEU A 10 -10.91 -22.21 10.77
CA LEU A 10 -11.98 -21.34 10.28
C LEU A 10 -12.84 -21.98 9.18
N LEU A 11 -12.27 -22.91 8.40
CA LEU A 11 -13.00 -23.66 7.37
C LEU A 11 -13.90 -24.77 7.93
N ALA A 12 -13.69 -25.17 9.19
CA ALA A 12 -14.45 -26.25 9.83
C ALA A 12 -15.79 -25.79 10.43
N GLU A 13 -16.01 -24.47 10.60
CA GLU A 13 -17.20 -23.91 11.25
C GLU A 13 -18.33 -23.48 10.28
N THR A 14 -18.24 -23.80 8.98
CA THR A 14 -19.38 -23.58 8.06
C THR A 14 -20.49 -24.62 8.30
N PRO A 15 -21.79 -24.24 8.31
CA PRO A 15 -22.90 -25.12 8.75
C PRO A 15 -23.14 -26.39 7.91
N ASN A 16 -22.42 -26.57 6.81
CA ASN A 16 -22.44 -27.78 5.99
C ASN A 16 -21.02 -28.34 5.93
N GLY A 17 -20.71 -29.30 6.81
CA GLY A 17 -19.39 -29.84 7.12
C GLY A 17 -18.64 -30.59 6.02
N HIS A 18 -18.69 -30.14 4.77
CA HIS A 18 -17.75 -30.51 3.71
C HIS A 18 -17.52 -29.31 2.79
N ALA A 19 -16.50 -28.50 3.06
CA ALA A 19 -15.89 -27.71 2.00
C ALA A 19 -15.28 -28.73 1.02
N ALA A 20 -15.95 -29.00 -0.10
CA ALA A 20 -15.41 -29.86 -1.15
C ALA A 20 -13.97 -29.42 -1.43
N THR A 21 -13.02 -30.32 -1.21
CA THR A 21 -11.61 -30.08 -1.51
C THR A 21 -11.55 -29.61 -2.96
N ARG A 22 -11.36 -28.31 -3.20
CA ARG A 22 -11.33 -27.74 -4.55
C ARG A 22 -10.13 -28.35 -5.26
N LEU A 23 -10.36 -29.42 -6.01
CA LEU A 23 -9.39 -29.98 -6.94
C LEU A 23 -9.05 -28.85 -7.93
N ARG A 24 -7.79 -28.39 -7.87
CA ARG A 24 -7.24 -27.42 -8.82
C ARG A 24 -6.98 -28.16 -10.13
N GLU A 25 -7.56 -27.67 -11.23
CA GLU A 25 -7.36 -28.22 -12.57
C GLU A 25 -6.24 -27.46 -13.32
N ILE A 26 -6.01 -26.19 -12.98
CA ILE A 26 -4.87 -25.42 -13.51
C ILE A 26 -3.59 -25.83 -12.77
N PRO A 27 -2.60 -26.41 -13.47
CA PRO A 27 -1.31 -26.72 -12.89
C PRO A 27 -0.61 -25.45 -12.39
N TYR A 28 0.16 -25.56 -11.31
CA TYR A 28 1.01 -24.47 -10.79
C TYR A 28 0.26 -23.21 -10.33
N ASN A 29 -1.03 -23.31 -10.04
CA ASN A 29 -1.78 -22.20 -9.45
C ASN A 29 -1.45 -22.05 -7.95
N TYR A 30 -0.34 -21.36 -7.67
CA TYR A 30 0.11 -20.98 -6.33
C TYR A 30 -0.42 -19.61 -5.87
N THR A 31 -1.41 -19.06 -6.59
CA THR A 31 -1.97 -17.73 -6.31
C THR A 31 -3.30 -17.85 -5.55
N SER A 32 -3.73 -16.76 -4.90
CA SER A 32 -5.04 -16.70 -4.24
C SER A 32 -6.23 -16.80 -5.21
N PHE A 33 -5.99 -16.66 -6.52
CA PHE A 33 -7.04 -16.76 -7.53
C PHE A 33 -7.52 -18.21 -7.71
N SER A 34 -8.83 -18.39 -7.73
CA SER A 34 -9.52 -19.61 -8.18
C SER A 34 -9.25 -19.87 -9.67
N ASP A 35 -9.40 -21.13 -10.11
CA ASP A 35 -9.25 -21.47 -11.53
C ASP A 35 -10.28 -20.73 -12.39
N ARG A 36 -11.49 -20.49 -11.83
CA ARG A 36 -12.50 -19.62 -12.43
C ARG A 36 -11.96 -18.22 -12.71
N GLU A 37 -11.34 -17.58 -11.72
CA GLU A 37 -10.82 -16.23 -11.88
C GLU A 37 -9.69 -16.15 -12.91
N ILE A 38 -8.82 -17.16 -12.97
CA ILE A 38 -7.76 -17.25 -13.97
C ILE A 38 -8.37 -17.39 -15.37
N VAL A 39 -9.30 -18.33 -15.56
CA VAL A 39 -9.99 -18.52 -16.84
C VAL A 39 -10.68 -17.24 -17.28
N ILE A 40 -11.41 -16.56 -16.39
CA ILE A 40 -12.10 -15.31 -16.73
C ILE A 40 -11.11 -14.22 -17.13
N ARG A 41 -9.98 -14.10 -16.42
CA ARG A 41 -8.93 -13.12 -16.76
C ARG A 41 -8.25 -13.40 -18.09
N LEU A 42 -8.07 -14.67 -18.45
CA LEU A 42 -7.38 -15.07 -19.68
C LEU A 42 -8.33 -15.13 -20.90
N LEU A 43 -9.53 -15.66 -20.71
CA LEU A 43 -10.45 -16.04 -21.79
C LEU A 43 -11.80 -15.31 -21.75
N GLY A 44 -12.13 -14.61 -20.66
CA GLY A 44 -13.43 -13.94 -20.46
C GLY A 44 -14.52 -14.81 -19.83
N GLU A 45 -15.59 -14.16 -19.35
CA GLU A 45 -16.71 -14.84 -18.67
C GLU A 45 -17.48 -15.82 -19.55
N SER A 46 -17.65 -15.49 -20.83
CA SER A 46 -18.32 -16.37 -21.80
C SER A 46 -17.59 -17.72 -21.94
N SER A 47 -16.26 -17.69 -21.91
CA SER A 47 -15.42 -18.89 -22.00
C SER A 47 -15.52 -19.75 -20.75
N TRP A 48 -15.62 -19.12 -19.56
CA TRP A 48 -15.90 -19.87 -18.32
C TRP A 48 -17.26 -20.58 -18.38
N ALA A 49 -18.31 -19.90 -18.84
CA ALA A 49 -19.64 -20.51 -18.98
C ALA A 49 -19.63 -21.71 -19.93
N LEU A 50 -18.91 -21.61 -21.06
CA LEU A 50 -18.74 -22.73 -22.00
C LEU A 50 -17.97 -23.90 -21.37
N LEU A 51 -16.93 -23.64 -20.58
CA LEU A 51 -16.18 -24.68 -19.87
C LEU A 51 -17.04 -25.41 -18.84
N ASP A 52 -17.86 -24.68 -18.09
CA ASP A 52 -18.76 -25.26 -17.10
C ASP A 52 -19.82 -26.16 -17.76
N GLN A 53 -20.39 -25.71 -18.89
CA GLN A 53 -21.30 -26.50 -19.70
C GLN A 53 -20.65 -27.80 -20.20
N LEU A 54 -19.38 -27.74 -20.63
CA LEU A 54 -18.65 -28.91 -21.13
C LEU A 54 -18.21 -29.88 -20.02
N ARG A 55 -17.95 -29.38 -18.79
CA ARG A 55 -17.62 -30.22 -17.63
C ARG A 55 -18.78 -31.13 -17.21
N GLY A 56 -20.02 -30.71 -17.44
CA GLY A 56 -21.19 -31.56 -17.23
C GLY A 56 -21.30 -32.78 -18.17
N SER A 57 -20.44 -32.88 -19.19
CA SER A 57 -20.45 -33.97 -20.18
C SER A 57 -19.37 -35.03 -19.92
N ARG A 58 -19.73 -36.32 -19.96
CA ARG A 58 -18.92 -37.49 -19.52
C ARG A 58 -17.58 -37.74 -20.26
N GLN A 59 -17.23 -36.98 -21.31
CA GLN A 59 -16.13 -37.34 -22.24
C GLN A 59 -15.01 -36.27 -22.38
N THR A 60 -14.87 -35.29 -21.48
CA THR A 60 -14.00 -34.10 -21.72
C THR A 60 -12.65 -34.08 -21.00
N GLY A 61 -12.34 -35.06 -20.16
CA GLY A 61 -11.22 -34.98 -19.20
C GLY A 61 -9.82 -34.69 -19.81
N ARG A 62 -9.44 -35.35 -20.91
CA ARG A 62 -8.08 -35.19 -21.48
C ARG A 62 -7.89 -33.87 -22.24
N SER A 63 -8.90 -33.42 -22.98
CA SER A 63 -8.86 -32.15 -23.72
C SER A 63 -8.98 -30.95 -22.77
N ALA A 64 -9.82 -31.05 -21.73
CA ALA A 64 -9.90 -30.05 -20.68
C ALA A 64 -8.57 -29.90 -19.95
N ARG A 65 -7.92 -31.01 -19.57
CA ARG A 65 -6.59 -30.98 -18.96
C ARG A 65 -5.55 -30.25 -19.80
N MET A 66 -5.49 -30.53 -21.10
CA MET A 66 -4.54 -29.86 -22.02
C MET A 66 -4.80 -28.36 -22.12
N LEU A 67 -6.06 -27.93 -22.14
CA LEU A 67 -6.43 -26.52 -22.09
C LEU A 67 -5.99 -25.88 -20.77
N TYR A 68 -6.24 -26.51 -19.62
CA TYR A 68 -5.80 -25.99 -18.33
C TYR A 68 -4.28 -25.95 -18.17
N GLU A 69 -3.55 -26.89 -18.78
CA GLU A 69 -2.09 -26.83 -18.88
C GLU A 69 -1.63 -25.60 -19.68
N VAL A 70 -2.26 -25.29 -20.82
CA VAL A 70 -1.97 -24.06 -21.60
C VAL A 70 -2.24 -22.80 -20.78
N LEU A 71 -3.39 -22.72 -20.11
CA LEU A 71 -3.73 -21.58 -19.26
C LEU A 71 -2.80 -21.46 -18.05
N GLY A 72 -2.40 -22.58 -17.45
CA GLY A 72 -1.45 -22.63 -16.35
C GLY A 72 -0.06 -22.12 -16.74
N ASP A 73 0.45 -22.51 -17.90
CA ASP A 73 1.74 -22.05 -18.41
C ASP A 73 1.74 -20.54 -18.72
N ILE A 74 0.65 -20.00 -19.30
CA ILE A 74 0.49 -18.55 -19.47
C ILE A 74 0.47 -17.85 -18.10
N TRP A 75 -0.33 -18.38 -17.17
CA TRP A 75 -0.55 -17.76 -15.87
C TRP A 75 0.73 -17.73 -15.02
N VAL A 76 1.47 -18.85 -14.96
CA VAL A 76 2.69 -18.95 -14.15
C VAL A 76 3.76 -17.97 -14.63
N VAL A 77 3.90 -17.78 -15.94
CA VAL A 77 4.87 -16.82 -16.50
C VAL A 77 4.42 -15.38 -16.24
N ARG A 78 3.14 -15.05 -16.46
CA ARG A 78 2.59 -13.70 -16.16
C ARG A 78 2.71 -13.33 -14.67
N ARG A 79 2.62 -14.30 -13.77
CA ARG A 79 2.65 -14.10 -12.32
C ARG A 79 4.02 -14.31 -11.68
N ASN A 80 5.05 -14.59 -12.46
CA ASN A 80 6.40 -14.79 -11.96
C ASN A 80 7.39 -13.90 -12.72
N PRO A 81 7.79 -12.75 -12.14
CA PRO A 81 8.76 -11.85 -12.74
C PRO A 81 10.08 -12.53 -13.17
N TYR A 82 10.52 -13.57 -12.45
CA TYR A 82 11.73 -14.32 -12.82
C TYR A 82 11.57 -15.12 -14.10
N LEU A 83 10.40 -15.77 -14.29
CA LEU A 83 10.09 -16.47 -15.54
C LEU A 83 9.88 -15.47 -16.69
N GLN A 84 9.24 -14.34 -16.41
CA GLN A 84 9.07 -13.27 -17.40
C GLN A 84 10.44 -12.75 -17.87
N ASP A 85 11.36 -12.49 -16.94
CA ASP A 85 12.72 -12.05 -17.25
C ASP A 85 13.49 -13.14 -18.05
N ASP A 86 13.43 -14.42 -17.66
CA ASP A 86 14.04 -15.52 -18.42
C ASP A 86 13.53 -15.60 -19.86
N MET A 87 12.22 -15.43 -20.08
CA MET A 87 11.61 -15.42 -21.41
C MET A 87 11.93 -14.16 -22.24
N LEU A 88 12.19 -13.02 -21.58
CA LEU A 88 12.64 -11.80 -22.24
C LEU A 88 14.10 -11.92 -22.69
N ASP A 89 14.95 -12.51 -21.85
CA ASP A 89 16.39 -12.65 -22.09
C ASP A 89 16.73 -13.83 -23.02
N ASN A 90 15.86 -14.84 -23.11
CA ASN A 90 16.06 -16.04 -23.93
C ASN A 90 14.99 -16.19 -25.03
N PRO A 91 15.13 -15.51 -26.19
CA PRO A 91 14.16 -15.58 -27.29
C PRO A 91 13.85 -16.99 -27.79
N LYS A 92 14.85 -17.90 -27.77
CA LYS A 92 14.69 -19.30 -28.18
C LYS A 92 13.73 -20.06 -27.25
N ARG A 93 13.96 -19.98 -25.93
CA ARG A 93 13.07 -20.60 -24.92
C ARG A 93 11.65 -20.05 -25.01
N ARG A 94 11.52 -18.74 -25.22
CA ARG A 94 10.22 -18.10 -25.44
C ARG A 94 9.51 -18.68 -26.67
N GLN A 95 10.21 -18.84 -27.79
CA GLN A 95 9.64 -19.43 -29.00
C GLN A 95 9.25 -20.91 -28.79
N GLU A 96 10.08 -21.69 -28.10
CA GLU A 96 9.78 -23.09 -27.75
C GLU A 96 8.52 -23.20 -26.88
N LEU A 97 8.38 -22.33 -25.86
CA LEU A 97 7.17 -22.27 -25.02
C LEU A 97 5.93 -21.94 -25.88
N ILE A 98 5.97 -20.85 -26.66
CA ILE A 98 4.83 -20.42 -27.49
C ILE A 98 4.45 -21.53 -28.49
N ALA A 99 5.43 -22.16 -29.14
CA ALA A 99 5.19 -23.27 -30.07
C ALA A 99 4.55 -24.47 -29.35
N ALA A 100 4.99 -24.80 -28.14
CA ALA A 100 4.40 -25.87 -27.34
C ALA A 100 2.94 -25.57 -26.95
N LEU A 101 2.61 -24.32 -26.62
CA LEU A 101 1.23 -23.90 -26.32
C LEU A 101 0.32 -24.07 -27.54
N HIS A 102 0.72 -23.57 -28.71
CA HIS A 102 -0.05 -23.77 -29.95
C HIS A 102 -0.16 -25.24 -30.33
N HIS A 103 0.90 -26.03 -30.15
CA HIS A 103 0.86 -27.47 -30.41
C HIS A 103 -0.18 -28.18 -29.54
N ARG A 104 -0.25 -27.87 -28.24
CA ARG A 104 -1.28 -28.43 -27.35
C ARG A 104 -2.70 -28.03 -27.78
N LEU A 105 -2.91 -26.78 -28.18
CA LEU A 105 -4.22 -26.35 -28.70
C LEU A 105 -4.59 -27.08 -30.00
N ALA A 106 -3.63 -27.30 -30.90
CA ALA A 106 -3.85 -28.08 -32.12
C ALA A 106 -4.21 -29.54 -31.83
N GLU A 107 -3.59 -30.17 -30.82
CA GLU A 107 -3.96 -31.52 -30.39
C GLU A 107 -5.37 -31.60 -29.78
N VAL A 108 -5.82 -30.55 -29.07
CA VAL A 108 -7.21 -30.45 -28.62
C VAL A 108 -8.17 -30.34 -29.80
N ASP A 109 -7.82 -29.57 -30.83
CA ASP A 109 -8.63 -29.41 -32.04
C ASP A 109 -8.71 -30.72 -32.86
N LYS A 110 -7.59 -31.44 -33.03
CA LYS A 110 -7.58 -32.76 -33.67
C LYS A 110 -8.52 -33.73 -32.96
N ARG A 111 -8.52 -33.74 -31.62
CA ARG A 111 -9.45 -34.58 -30.85
C ARG A 111 -10.89 -34.14 -30.99
N ARG A 112 -11.18 -32.84 -31.05
CA ARG A 112 -12.52 -32.33 -31.32
C ARG A 112 -13.05 -32.88 -32.66
N LEU A 113 -12.20 -32.92 -33.69
CA LEU A 113 -12.54 -33.44 -35.02
C LEU A 113 -12.63 -34.96 -35.07
N ALA A 114 -11.88 -35.68 -34.22
CA ALA A 114 -11.81 -37.14 -34.20
C ALA A 114 -12.90 -37.81 -33.33
N VAL A 115 -13.76 -37.04 -32.65
CA VAL A 115 -14.92 -37.62 -31.95
C VAL A 115 -15.92 -38.10 -33.00
N ASP A 116 -15.94 -39.41 -33.23
CA ASP A 116 -16.78 -40.09 -34.21
C ASP A 116 -18.25 -40.15 -33.70
N PRO A 117 -19.28 -39.91 -34.53
CA PRO A 117 -20.68 -40.11 -34.15
C PRO A 117 -21.01 -41.53 -33.70
N ALA A 118 -20.13 -42.49 -33.98
CA ALA A 118 -20.29 -43.91 -33.64
C ALA A 118 -19.96 -44.26 -32.18
N ASP A 119 -19.19 -43.44 -31.46
CA ASP A 119 -18.83 -43.66 -30.03
C ASP A 119 -19.80 -42.97 -29.04
N ALA A 120 -20.95 -42.52 -29.55
CA ALA A 120 -21.97 -41.81 -28.81
C ALA A 120 -23.19 -42.71 -28.59
N ASP A 121 -23.08 -43.68 -27.68
CA ASP A 121 -24.28 -44.33 -27.13
C ASP A 121 -25.21 -43.22 -26.57
N ASP A 122 -26.40 -43.10 -27.17
CA ASP A 122 -27.54 -42.22 -26.83
C ASP A 122 -27.42 -40.69 -27.03
N ALA A 123 -26.38 -40.11 -27.63
CA ALA A 123 -26.34 -38.65 -27.90
C ALA A 123 -26.74 -38.29 -29.34
N SER A 124 -27.68 -37.34 -29.52
CA SER A 124 -28.08 -36.86 -30.85
C SER A 124 -26.94 -36.13 -31.57
N ALA A 125 -26.93 -36.19 -32.91
CA ALA A 125 -25.95 -35.50 -33.75
C ALA A 125 -25.87 -33.98 -33.44
N ASP A 126 -27.00 -33.37 -33.07
CA ASP A 126 -27.07 -31.96 -32.67
C ASP A 126 -26.29 -31.67 -31.38
N VAL A 127 -26.31 -32.58 -30.41
CA VAL A 127 -25.54 -32.44 -29.15
C VAL A 127 -24.04 -32.53 -29.41
N LEU A 128 -23.62 -33.46 -30.27
CA LEU A 128 -22.21 -33.59 -30.68
C LEU A 128 -21.72 -32.36 -31.45
N LYS A 129 -22.54 -31.84 -32.38
CA LYS A 129 -22.25 -30.61 -33.12
C LYS A 129 -22.13 -29.41 -32.18
N GLN A 130 -23.10 -29.22 -31.28
CA GLN A 130 -23.08 -28.13 -30.30
C GLN A 130 -21.85 -28.21 -29.39
N ARG A 131 -21.45 -29.41 -28.97
CA ARG A 131 -20.23 -29.63 -28.19
C ARG A 131 -18.99 -29.24 -28.99
N SER A 132 -18.88 -29.67 -30.24
CA SER A 132 -17.77 -29.30 -31.13
C SER A 132 -17.70 -27.77 -31.28
N ASP A 133 -18.82 -27.11 -31.56
CA ASP A 133 -18.88 -25.65 -31.74
C ASP A 133 -18.45 -24.90 -30.46
N ASN A 134 -18.84 -25.41 -29.28
CA ASN A 134 -18.42 -24.85 -28.00
C ASN A 134 -16.91 -25.02 -27.76
N VAL A 135 -16.34 -26.18 -28.09
CA VAL A 135 -14.89 -26.41 -28.01
C VAL A 135 -14.14 -25.52 -28.99
N GLU A 136 -14.63 -25.33 -30.22
CA GLU A 136 -14.02 -24.44 -31.21
C GLU A 136 -13.98 -22.98 -30.71
N LYS A 137 -15.07 -22.50 -30.10
CA LYS A 137 -15.11 -21.16 -29.47
C LYS A 137 -14.05 -21.02 -28.38
N LEU A 138 -13.90 -22.03 -27.53
CA LEU A 138 -12.88 -22.05 -26.48
C LEU A 138 -11.46 -22.07 -27.05
N LEU A 139 -11.22 -22.85 -28.11
CA LEU A 139 -9.92 -22.89 -28.79
C LEU A 139 -9.56 -21.56 -29.43
N LYS A 140 -10.54 -20.86 -30.04
CA LYS A 140 -10.33 -19.50 -30.56
C LYS A 140 -9.96 -18.52 -29.45
N ALA A 141 -10.66 -18.58 -28.31
CA ALA A 141 -10.34 -17.74 -27.16
C ALA A 141 -8.95 -18.06 -26.58
N ALA A 142 -8.60 -19.35 -26.46
CA ALA A 142 -7.31 -19.79 -25.95
C ALA A 142 -6.16 -19.45 -26.90
N SER A 143 -6.35 -19.61 -28.22
CA SER A 143 -5.35 -19.20 -29.22
C SER A 143 -5.07 -17.71 -29.14
N ARG A 144 -6.13 -16.89 -29.04
CA ARG A 144 -5.97 -15.44 -28.84
C ARG A 144 -5.20 -15.13 -27.55
N ALA A 145 -5.48 -15.83 -26.46
CA ALA A 145 -4.74 -15.64 -25.21
C ALA A 145 -3.24 -16.01 -25.34
N VAL A 146 -2.91 -17.03 -26.14
CA VAL A 146 -1.51 -17.37 -26.47
C VAL A 146 -0.87 -16.29 -27.33
N ASP A 147 -1.57 -15.77 -28.34
CA ASP A 147 -1.08 -14.70 -29.22
C ASP A 147 -0.84 -13.39 -28.44
N ASP A 148 -1.77 -13.02 -27.56
CA ASP A 148 -1.65 -11.86 -26.68
C ASP A 148 -0.45 -12.04 -25.72
N PHE A 149 -0.31 -13.22 -25.11
CA PHE A 149 0.84 -13.57 -24.27
C PHE A 149 2.17 -13.51 -25.03
N ALA A 150 2.22 -13.96 -26.28
CA ALA A 150 3.41 -13.85 -27.12
C ALA A 150 3.77 -12.39 -27.42
N ALA A 151 2.78 -11.55 -27.74
CA ALA A 151 2.98 -10.14 -28.04
C ALA A 151 3.46 -9.32 -26.82
N GLU A 152 3.03 -9.69 -25.61
CA GLU A 152 3.42 -9.02 -24.35
C GLU A 152 4.93 -8.93 -24.14
N PHE A 153 5.70 -9.95 -24.54
CA PHE A 153 7.15 -9.93 -24.38
C PHE A 153 7.81 -8.81 -25.18
N ARG A 154 7.37 -8.63 -26.44
CA ARG A 154 7.91 -7.56 -27.28
C ARG A 154 7.49 -6.18 -26.77
N ALA A 155 6.22 -6.03 -26.41
CA ALA A 155 5.70 -4.80 -25.83
C ALA A 155 6.45 -4.41 -24.53
N THR A 156 6.71 -5.40 -23.66
CA THR A 156 7.47 -5.20 -22.43
C THR A 156 8.91 -4.78 -22.72
N TRP A 157 9.58 -5.42 -23.68
CA TRP A 157 10.95 -5.05 -24.08
C TRP A 157 11.01 -3.62 -24.62
N ASP A 158 10.10 -3.25 -25.51
CA ASP A 158 10.03 -1.89 -26.08
C ASP A 158 9.74 -0.85 -24.98
N LEU A 159 8.84 -1.15 -24.04
CA LEU A 159 8.56 -0.28 -22.91
C LEU A 159 9.76 -0.16 -21.95
N ARG A 160 10.48 -1.24 -21.63
CA ARG A 160 11.71 -1.19 -20.80
C ARG A 160 12.78 -0.32 -21.45
N LYS A 161 12.95 -0.41 -22.78
CA LYS A 161 13.89 0.43 -23.53
C LYS A 161 13.51 1.91 -23.47
N ARG A 162 12.22 2.23 -23.68
CA ARG A 162 11.72 3.62 -23.55
C ARG A 162 11.86 4.13 -22.12
N ALA A 163 11.46 3.35 -21.13
CA ALA A 163 11.54 3.72 -19.73
C ALA A 163 12.98 3.98 -19.28
N THR A 164 13.93 3.13 -19.67
CA THR A 164 15.36 3.35 -19.39
C THR A 164 15.86 4.66 -19.99
N LYS A 165 15.43 5.01 -21.22
CA LYS A 165 15.81 6.26 -21.88
C LYS A 165 15.19 7.49 -21.20
N VAL A 166 13.92 7.43 -20.81
CA VAL A 166 13.19 8.55 -20.21
C VAL A 166 13.65 8.79 -18.78
N LEU A 167 13.62 7.75 -17.94
CA LEU A 167 13.95 7.85 -16.51
C LEU A 167 15.45 7.99 -16.28
N GLY A 168 16.28 7.44 -17.17
CA GLY A 168 17.74 7.57 -17.12
C GLY A 168 18.26 9.00 -17.35
N ARG A 169 17.39 9.95 -17.71
CA ARG A 169 17.72 11.39 -17.72
C ARG A 169 17.82 11.97 -16.31
N TYR A 170 17.15 11.35 -15.34
CA TYR A 170 16.94 11.89 -14.00
C TYR A 170 17.59 11.06 -12.90
N THR A 171 17.76 9.75 -13.12
CA THR A 171 18.39 8.85 -12.14
C THR A 171 19.40 7.93 -12.80
N GLU A 172 20.28 7.35 -11.99
CA GLU A 172 21.23 6.34 -12.42
C GLU A 172 20.53 5.05 -12.85
N LYS A 173 21.13 4.35 -13.83
CA LYS A 173 20.56 3.10 -14.38
C LYS A 173 20.23 2.06 -13.29
N HIS A 174 21.06 1.99 -12.25
CA HIS A 174 20.91 1.01 -11.18
C HIS A 174 19.69 1.28 -10.27
N ASN A 175 19.06 2.45 -10.39
CA ASN A 175 17.83 2.83 -9.69
C ASN A 175 16.55 2.54 -10.48
N ILE A 176 16.67 2.11 -11.75
CA ILE A 176 15.54 1.73 -12.60
C ILE A 176 15.44 0.20 -12.59
N ARG A 177 14.65 -0.34 -11.66
CA ARG A 177 14.63 -1.78 -11.33
C ARG A 177 13.48 -2.50 -12.03
N PHE A 178 13.83 -3.26 -13.06
CA PHE A 178 12.90 -4.20 -13.71
C PHE A 178 13.01 -5.63 -13.16
N ASP A 179 14.00 -5.87 -12.31
CA ASP A 179 14.34 -7.21 -11.82
C ASP A 179 13.26 -7.83 -10.92
N GLY A 180 13.19 -9.15 -10.95
CA GLY A 180 12.22 -9.91 -10.16
C GLY A 180 12.27 -9.65 -8.66
N ILE A 181 13.46 -9.49 -8.05
CA ILE A 181 13.56 -9.30 -6.59
C ILE A 181 12.93 -7.98 -6.13
N LYS A 182 13.15 -6.89 -6.86
CA LYS A 182 12.53 -5.60 -6.56
C LYS A 182 11.03 -5.62 -6.82
N ARG A 183 10.59 -6.15 -7.97
CA ARG A 183 9.15 -6.24 -8.28
C ARG A 183 8.39 -7.11 -7.29
N VAL A 184 8.96 -8.23 -6.85
CA VAL A 184 8.33 -9.14 -5.85
C VAL A 184 8.28 -8.51 -4.46
N SER A 185 9.33 -7.83 -4.02
CA SER A 185 9.36 -7.19 -2.69
C SER A 185 8.46 -5.95 -2.58
N HIS A 186 7.96 -5.42 -3.71
CA HIS A 186 7.14 -4.21 -3.78
C HIS A 186 5.70 -4.47 -4.27
N VAL A 187 5.28 -5.74 -4.32
CA VAL A 187 3.93 -6.16 -4.75
C VAL A 187 2.87 -6.00 -3.65
N THR A 188 3.28 -5.80 -2.40
CA THR A 188 2.39 -5.83 -1.23
C THR A 188 2.81 -4.86 -0.12
N ASP A 189 1.88 -4.58 0.80
CA ASP A 189 2.12 -3.89 2.06
C ASP A 189 1.74 -4.79 3.26
N ALA A 190 1.49 -4.23 4.45
CA ALA A 190 1.17 -5.02 5.64
C ALA A 190 -0.21 -5.71 5.57
N THR A 191 -1.05 -5.40 4.57
CA THR A 191 -2.28 -6.16 4.29
C THR A 191 -2.00 -7.54 3.69
N ASP A 192 -0.78 -7.79 3.20
CA ASP A 192 -0.36 -9.00 2.50
C ASP A 192 -1.13 -9.29 1.18
N TRP A 193 -1.91 -8.33 0.68
CA TRP A 193 -2.59 -8.43 -0.60
C TRP A 193 -1.59 -8.35 -1.76
N ARG A 194 -1.72 -9.26 -2.73
CA ARG A 194 -0.83 -9.37 -3.91
C ARG A 194 -1.65 -9.35 -5.19
N VAL A 195 -1.96 -8.15 -5.66
CA VAL A 195 -2.85 -7.96 -6.82
C VAL A 195 -2.04 -7.99 -8.11
N GLU A 196 -1.23 -6.97 -8.41
CA GLU A 196 -0.35 -6.93 -9.58
C GLU A 196 1.12 -6.70 -9.22
N TYR A 197 2.03 -7.13 -10.10
CA TYR A 197 3.43 -6.74 -10.03
C TYR A 197 3.63 -5.40 -10.73
N PRO A 198 4.43 -4.48 -10.16
CA PRO A 198 4.70 -3.22 -10.83
C PRO A 198 5.53 -3.47 -12.09
N PHE A 199 5.40 -2.60 -13.10
CA PHE A 199 6.25 -2.63 -14.29
C PHE A 199 7.71 -2.34 -13.93
N VAL A 200 7.93 -1.34 -13.07
CA VAL A 200 9.25 -0.91 -12.61
C VAL A 200 9.21 -0.44 -11.17
N VAL A 201 10.30 -0.66 -10.44
CA VAL A 201 10.54 -0.03 -9.13
C VAL A 201 11.67 0.98 -9.28
N LEU A 202 11.44 2.21 -8.82
CA LEU A 202 12.39 3.31 -8.85
C LEU A 202 12.92 3.56 -7.45
N THR A 203 14.25 3.67 -7.30
CA THR A 203 14.91 3.83 -6.01
C THR A 203 15.87 5.04 -6.02
N PRO A 204 15.36 6.28 -6.09
CA PRO A 204 16.18 7.49 -6.18
C PRO A 204 17.25 7.56 -5.08
N ASP A 205 18.42 8.11 -5.39
CA ASP A 205 19.47 8.36 -4.40
C ASP A 205 19.23 9.67 -3.64
N THR A 206 18.68 10.66 -4.33
CA THR A 206 18.56 12.04 -3.85
C THR A 206 17.17 12.59 -4.10
N GLU A 207 16.78 13.58 -3.29
CA GLU A 207 15.50 14.26 -3.43
C GLU A 207 15.35 14.90 -4.82
N ASP A 208 16.42 15.49 -5.38
CA ASP A 208 16.38 16.21 -6.66
C ASP A 208 15.90 15.37 -7.85
N GLU A 209 16.00 14.04 -7.76
CA GLU A 209 15.55 13.12 -8.81
C GLU A 209 14.03 13.01 -8.90
N MET A 210 13.32 13.28 -7.79
CA MET A 210 11.90 12.96 -7.62
C MET A 210 11.00 13.62 -8.66
N ALA A 211 11.23 14.91 -8.94
CA ALA A 211 10.44 15.66 -9.92
C ALA A 211 10.57 15.07 -11.33
N GLY A 212 11.79 14.75 -11.74
CA GLY A 212 12.07 14.11 -13.02
C GLY A 212 11.48 12.71 -13.12
N LEU A 213 11.54 11.92 -12.06
CA LEU A 213 10.95 10.58 -12.02
C LEU A 213 9.42 10.62 -12.13
N VAL A 214 8.76 11.57 -11.45
CA VAL A 214 7.30 11.77 -11.58
C VAL A 214 6.93 12.13 -13.02
N LYS A 215 7.58 13.14 -13.61
CA LYS A 215 7.36 13.53 -15.01
C LYS A 215 7.59 12.37 -15.98
N GLY A 216 8.69 11.63 -15.79
CA GLY A 216 9.04 10.50 -16.64
C GLY A 216 8.04 9.35 -16.55
N CYS A 217 7.52 9.04 -15.36
CA CYS A 217 6.47 8.03 -15.20
C CYS A 217 5.17 8.43 -15.90
N ILE A 218 4.77 9.70 -15.80
CA ILE A 218 3.58 10.23 -16.49
C ILE A 218 3.76 10.20 -18.00
N GLU A 219 4.94 10.60 -18.52
CA GLU A 219 5.30 10.50 -19.95
C GLU A 219 5.17 9.05 -20.46
N LEU A 220 5.51 8.06 -19.63
CA LEU A 220 5.42 6.64 -19.96
C LEU A 220 4.00 6.04 -19.79
N GLY A 221 3.04 6.82 -19.29
CA GLY A 221 1.68 6.35 -19.01
C GLY A 221 1.60 5.38 -17.83
N LEU A 222 2.50 5.49 -16.86
CA LEU A 222 2.55 4.63 -15.67
C LEU A 222 1.78 5.24 -14.51
N THR A 223 0.96 4.44 -13.83
CA THR A 223 0.40 4.79 -12.52
C THR A 223 1.52 4.84 -11.49
N ILE A 224 1.70 5.96 -10.80
CA ILE A 224 2.73 6.13 -9.78
C ILE A 224 2.20 5.64 -8.43
N ILE A 225 3.00 4.84 -7.74
CA ILE A 225 2.73 4.37 -6.38
C ILE A 225 3.87 4.82 -5.48
N PRO A 226 3.67 5.83 -4.63
CA PRO A 226 4.67 6.19 -3.63
C PRO A 226 4.80 5.11 -2.57
N ARG A 227 6.03 4.80 -2.17
CA ARG A 227 6.29 3.79 -1.16
C ARG A 227 7.47 4.19 -0.27
N GLY A 228 7.24 4.20 1.04
CA GLY A 228 8.30 4.11 2.05
C GLY A 228 8.46 2.66 2.51
N GLY A 229 8.52 2.41 3.82
CA GLY A 229 8.67 1.06 4.40
C GLY A 229 7.55 0.04 4.15
N GLY A 230 6.50 0.36 3.37
CA GLY A 230 5.46 -0.60 3.01
C GLY A 230 4.60 -1.13 4.16
N THR A 231 4.49 -0.39 5.27
CA THR A 231 3.82 -0.83 6.50
C THR A 231 2.33 -0.44 6.58
N GLY A 232 1.72 -0.05 5.46
CA GLY A 232 0.32 0.37 5.42
C GLY A 232 -0.65 -0.81 5.56
N TYR A 233 -1.82 -0.56 6.18
CA TYR A 233 -2.88 -1.55 6.38
C TYR A 233 -4.14 -1.28 5.53
N THR A 234 -4.04 -0.40 4.54
CA THR A 234 -5.17 0.01 3.68
C THR A 234 -4.95 -0.33 2.20
N GLY A 235 -3.83 -0.95 1.84
CA GLY A 235 -3.51 -1.30 0.45
C GLY A 235 -2.95 -0.14 -0.39
N GLY A 236 -2.69 1.03 0.22
CA GLY A 236 -2.27 2.23 -0.51
C GLY A 236 -0.92 2.12 -1.23
N ALA A 237 -0.09 1.14 -0.88
CA ALA A 237 1.21 0.89 -1.54
C ALA A 237 1.19 -0.35 -2.45
N ILE A 238 0.02 -0.88 -2.80
CA ILE A 238 -0.16 -2.09 -3.60
C ILE A 238 -0.44 -1.77 -5.06
N PRO A 239 0.32 -2.33 -6.02
CA PRO A 239 0.00 -2.20 -7.43
C PRO A 239 -1.29 -2.93 -7.80
N LEU A 240 -2.23 -2.18 -8.38
CA LEU A 240 -3.50 -2.69 -8.90
C LEU A 240 -3.51 -2.86 -10.43
N THR A 241 -2.46 -2.39 -11.10
CA THR A 241 -2.27 -2.48 -12.55
C THR A 241 -0.83 -2.85 -12.87
N PRO A 242 -0.57 -3.70 -13.89
CA PRO A 242 0.79 -3.98 -14.34
C PRO A 242 1.48 -2.73 -14.91
N MET A 243 0.73 -1.73 -15.39
CA MET A 243 1.24 -0.45 -15.88
C MET A 243 1.47 0.54 -14.74
N SER A 244 2.25 0.13 -13.73
CA SER A 244 2.56 0.96 -12.57
C SER A 244 4.06 1.05 -12.30
N ALA A 245 4.48 2.21 -11.80
CA ALA A 245 5.81 2.44 -11.26
C ALA A 245 5.71 2.64 -9.74
N VAL A 246 6.42 1.82 -8.98
CA VAL A 246 6.59 2.07 -7.54
C VAL A 246 7.81 2.96 -7.35
N ILE A 247 7.65 4.14 -6.75
CA ILE A 247 8.77 5.01 -6.36
C ILE A 247 9.04 4.76 -4.89
N ASN A 248 10.12 4.03 -4.59
CA ASN A 248 10.54 3.72 -3.23
C ASN A 248 11.50 4.80 -2.71
N THR A 249 11.07 5.53 -1.68
CA THR A 249 11.80 6.65 -1.06
C THR A 249 12.72 6.25 0.08
N GLU A 250 12.86 4.96 0.43
CA GLU A 250 13.68 4.46 1.55
C GLU A 250 15.16 4.86 1.50
N LYS A 251 15.68 5.27 0.34
CA LYS A 251 17.06 5.81 0.21
C LYS A 251 17.19 7.29 0.58
N LEU A 252 16.09 8.04 0.68
CA LEU A 252 16.08 9.44 1.09
C LEU A 252 16.19 9.56 2.61
N ILE A 253 17.37 9.20 3.14
CA ILE A 253 17.61 8.97 4.58
C ILE A 253 18.32 10.12 5.31
N ASP A 254 18.38 11.30 4.69
CA ASP A 254 18.98 12.49 5.29
C ASP A 254 18.27 12.82 6.62
N LEU A 255 19.03 12.98 7.68
CA LEU A 255 18.53 13.28 9.02
C LEU A 255 19.41 14.37 9.61
N GLY A 256 18.79 15.51 9.94
CA GLY A 256 19.47 16.63 10.59
C GLY A 256 19.68 16.39 12.08
N GLU A 257 20.51 17.22 12.69
CA GLU A 257 20.60 17.33 14.14
C GLU A 257 19.35 18.02 14.72
N VAL A 258 19.14 17.84 16.03
CA VAL A 258 18.12 18.61 16.74
C VAL A 258 18.63 20.02 16.98
N GLU A 259 17.84 21.02 16.57
CA GLU A 259 18.20 22.44 16.68
C GLU A 259 17.05 23.27 17.24
N MET A 260 17.40 24.33 17.98
CA MET A 260 16.44 25.34 18.40
C MET A 260 16.24 26.31 17.24
N THR A 261 15.01 26.47 16.77
CA THR A 261 14.69 27.28 15.58
C THR A 261 13.54 28.23 15.89
N MET A 262 13.69 29.49 15.46
CA MET A 262 12.60 30.44 15.42
C MET A 262 11.66 30.11 14.25
N LEU A 263 10.50 29.51 14.53
CA LEU A 263 9.51 29.19 13.50
C LEU A 263 8.79 30.47 13.02
N PRO A 264 8.39 30.54 11.74
CA PRO A 264 7.68 31.72 11.22
C PRO A 264 6.41 32.06 12.01
N GLY A 265 6.34 33.27 12.54
CA GLY A 265 5.19 33.75 13.31
C GLY A 265 5.08 33.18 14.73
N VAL A 266 6.12 32.49 15.23
CA VAL A 266 6.24 32.06 16.63
C VAL A 266 7.20 33.02 17.34
N ASP A 267 6.91 33.37 18.59
CA ASP A 267 7.61 34.39 19.38
C ASP A 267 8.84 33.86 20.15
N ARG A 268 9.13 32.57 20.02
CA ARG A 268 10.23 31.88 20.69
C ARG A 268 10.80 30.77 19.83
N GLU A 269 12.05 30.42 20.10
CA GLU A 269 12.66 29.22 19.53
C GLU A 269 11.97 27.96 20.05
N TYR A 270 11.91 26.95 19.19
CA TYR A 270 11.41 25.63 19.53
C TYR A 270 12.34 24.55 18.96
N ALA A 271 12.40 23.40 19.62
CA ALA A 271 13.23 22.31 19.13
C ALA A 271 12.63 21.72 17.85
N THR A 272 13.46 21.58 16.83
CA THR A 272 13.07 21.00 15.54
C THR A 272 14.10 19.99 15.04
N ILE A 273 13.67 19.14 14.11
CA ILE A 273 14.54 18.20 13.41
C ILE A 273 14.12 18.07 11.94
N TYR A 274 15.10 18.02 11.04
CA TYR A 274 14.89 17.75 9.62
C TYR A 274 14.99 16.25 9.33
N SER A 275 14.17 15.74 8.42
CA SER A 275 14.23 14.36 7.96
C SER A 275 13.79 14.22 6.50
N GLY A 276 14.49 13.36 5.75
CA GLY A 276 14.06 12.86 4.45
C GLY A 276 12.93 11.84 4.58
N ALA A 277 12.17 11.67 3.50
CA ALA A 277 10.99 10.79 3.47
C ALA A 277 11.29 9.32 3.74
N GLY A 278 12.52 8.86 3.45
CA GLY A 278 12.99 7.50 3.65
C GLY A 278 13.51 7.21 5.05
N VAL A 279 13.65 8.22 5.91
CA VAL A 279 14.10 8.00 7.29
C VAL A 279 13.07 7.15 8.02
N VAL A 280 13.52 6.05 8.62
CA VAL A 280 12.69 5.21 9.51
C VAL A 280 12.30 6.03 10.73
N THR A 281 11.01 6.01 11.10
CA THR A 281 10.43 6.80 12.19
C THR A 281 11.22 6.68 13.48
N LYS A 282 11.63 5.45 13.85
CA LYS A 282 12.45 5.18 15.04
C LYS A 282 13.78 5.95 15.05
N ARG A 283 14.42 6.19 13.90
CA ARG A 283 15.67 6.95 13.83
C ARG A 283 15.47 8.43 14.18
N VAL A 284 14.33 9.01 13.79
CA VAL A 284 13.97 10.39 14.18
C VAL A 284 13.68 10.45 15.68
N SER A 285 12.94 9.47 16.21
CA SER A 285 12.70 9.35 17.65
C SER A 285 14.00 9.23 18.45
N ASP A 286 14.94 8.39 18.00
CA ASP A 286 16.21 8.18 18.70
C ASP A 286 17.10 9.43 18.68
N ALA A 287 17.11 10.17 17.57
CA ALA A 287 17.81 11.44 17.49
C ALA A 287 17.20 12.48 18.44
N ALA A 288 15.87 12.56 18.50
CA ALA A 288 15.17 13.43 19.44
C ALA A 288 15.46 13.06 20.90
N ASP A 289 15.33 11.78 21.24
CA ASP A 289 15.55 11.26 22.60
C ASP A 289 16.99 11.52 23.06
N LYS A 290 17.99 11.32 22.18
CA LYS A 290 19.40 11.62 22.46
C LYS A 290 19.64 13.10 22.75
N ALA A 291 18.85 13.99 22.14
CA ALA A 291 18.90 15.43 22.39
C ALA A 291 18.04 15.88 23.59
N GLY A 292 17.39 14.95 24.31
CA GLY A 292 16.53 15.26 25.46
C GLY A 292 15.15 15.78 25.07
N PHE A 293 14.71 15.49 23.85
CA PHE A 293 13.38 15.81 23.32
C PHE A 293 12.63 14.54 22.91
N VAL A 294 11.39 14.69 22.49
CA VAL A 294 10.53 13.59 22.07
C VAL A 294 9.91 13.90 20.72
N PHE A 295 10.07 12.96 19.80
CA PHE A 295 9.30 12.92 18.57
C PHE A 295 7.91 12.33 18.86
N ALA A 296 6.86 13.08 18.53
CA ALA A 296 5.48 12.72 18.87
C ALA A 296 4.85 11.70 17.91
N VAL A 297 5.31 11.61 16.66
CA VAL A 297 4.73 10.69 15.68
C VAL A 297 5.28 9.29 15.95
N ASP A 298 4.47 8.46 16.61
CA ASP A 298 4.87 7.13 17.09
C ASP A 298 3.89 6.01 16.74
N PRO A 299 3.65 5.74 15.43
CA PRO A 299 2.83 4.62 15.01
C PRO A 299 3.42 3.29 15.52
N THR A 300 2.58 2.26 15.68
CA THR A 300 3.02 0.91 16.09
C THR A 300 4.11 0.35 15.17
N SER A 301 4.12 0.75 13.91
CA SER A 301 5.14 0.39 12.92
C SER A 301 6.38 1.28 12.95
N ALA A 302 6.67 2.04 14.02
CA ALA A 302 7.77 3.03 14.05
C ALA A 302 9.15 2.46 13.67
N GLU A 303 9.39 1.16 13.90
CA GLU A 303 10.66 0.50 13.56
C GLU A 303 10.83 0.20 12.06
N ALA A 304 9.76 0.32 11.26
CA ALA A 304 9.80 0.03 9.82
C ALA A 304 9.15 1.13 8.95
N SER A 305 8.14 1.83 9.46
CA SER A 305 7.52 2.98 8.79
C SER A 305 8.54 4.09 8.55
N CYS A 306 8.36 4.79 7.43
CA CYS A 306 9.21 5.92 7.06
C CYS A 306 8.44 7.24 7.14
N ILE A 307 9.16 8.34 7.34
CA ILE A 307 8.64 9.69 7.53
C ILE A 307 7.69 10.13 6.40
N GLY A 308 8.01 9.85 5.14
CA GLY A 308 7.14 10.21 4.02
C GLY A 308 5.77 9.53 4.10
N GLY A 309 5.74 8.26 4.48
CA GLY A 309 4.49 7.52 4.73
C GLY A 309 3.71 8.06 5.92
N ASN A 310 4.39 8.46 6.99
CA ASN A 310 3.74 9.06 8.15
C ASN A 310 3.03 10.38 7.80
N ILE A 311 3.65 11.21 6.97
CA ILE A 311 3.05 12.47 6.50
C ILE A 311 1.85 12.16 5.60
N ALA A 312 2.04 11.30 4.58
CA ALA A 312 0.99 10.93 3.64
C ALA A 312 -0.25 10.30 4.30
N MET A 313 -0.06 9.58 5.40
CA MET A 313 -1.12 8.90 6.17
C MET A 313 -1.61 9.71 7.38
N ASN A 314 -1.05 10.90 7.60
CA ASN A 314 -1.25 11.69 8.81
C ASN A 314 -1.14 10.82 10.08
N ALA A 315 -0.02 10.11 10.21
CA ALA A 315 0.19 9.09 11.22
C ALA A 315 0.02 9.67 12.63
N GLY A 316 -0.62 8.90 13.49
CA GLY A 316 -0.69 9.19 14.92
C GLY A 316 0.14 8.16 15.68
N GLY A 317 -0.34 7.82 16.87
CA GLY A 317 0.26 6.86 17.78
C GLY A 317 -0.23 7.16 19.19
N LYS A 318 0.32 6.47 20.18
CA LYS A 318 -0.08 6.66 21.58
C LYS A 318 0.13 8.11 22.05
N LYS A 319 1.17 8.80 21.55
CA LYS A 319 1.47 10.19 21.92
C LYS A 319 0.54 11.21 21.25
N ALA A 320 -0.30 10.79 20.31
CA ALA A 320 -1.23 11.69 19.64
C ALA A 320 -2.28 12.29 20.58
N VAL A 321 -2.53 11.66 21.73
CA VAL A 321 -3.37 12.22 22.79
C VAL A 321 -2.79 13.54 23.32
N LEU A 322 -1.46 13.63 23.46
CA LEU A 322 -0.76 14.82 23.94
C LEU A 322 -0.56 15.85 22.84
N TRP A 323 -0.03 15.42 21.70
CA TRP A 323 0.54 16.33 20.68
C TRP A 323 -0.07 16.16 19.29
N GLY A 324 -1.11 15.36 19.14
CA GLY A 324 -1.77 15.14 17.86
C GLY A 324 -1.01 14.23 16.89
N THR A 325 -1.45 14.22 15.63
CA THR A 325 -0.91 13.41 14.55
C THR A 325 0.25 14.12 13.85
N ALA A 326 0.75 13.55 12.76
CA ALA A 326 1.85 14.12 11.98
C ALA A 326 1.60 15.59 11.61
N LEU A 327 0.40 15.95 11.14
CA LEU A 327 0.04 17.32 10.79
C LEU A 327 0.30 18.33 11.92
N ASP A 328 -0.02 17.98 13.16
CA ASP A 328 0.14 18.89 14.31
C ASP A 328 1.61 19.15 14.65
N ASN A 329 2.50 18.26 14.21
CA ASN A 329 3.92 18.24 14.54
C ASN A 329 4.83 18.73 13.39
N LEU A 330 4.26 19.04 12.22
CA LEU A 330 5.01 19.54 11.06
C LEU A 330 5.19 21.05 11.13
N ALA A 331 6.45 21.48 11.10
CA ALA A 331 6.82 22.87 10.84
C ALA A 331 6.81 23.17 9.34
N SER A 332 7.33 22.25 8.53
CA SER A 332 7.24 22.30 7.06
C SER A 332 7.41 20.91 6.44
N TRP A 333 6.96 20.75 5.19
CA TRP A 333 7.27 19.58 4.36
C TRP A 333 7.45 19.98 2.90
N LYS A 334 8.19 19.15 2.18
CA LYS A 334 8.45 19.28 0.76
C LYS A 334 7.94 18.05 0.02
N MET A 335 7.39 18.27 -1.16
CA MET A 335 6.84 17.23 -2.00
C MET A 335 6.95 17.57 -3.49
N VAL A 336 6.72 16.57 -4.33
CA VAL A 336 6.54 16.73 -5.79
C VAL A 336 5.08 16.48 -6.11
N ASP A 337 4.45 17.42 -6.82
CA ASP A 337 3.05 17.30 -7.25
C ASP A 337 2.90 16.44 -8.54
N PRO A 338 1.69 16.14 -9.00
CA PRO A 338 1.48 15.36 -10.23
C PRO A 338 1.92 16.07 -11.52
N ASN A 339 2.16 17.38 -11.50
CA ASN A 339 2.76 18.08 -12.63
C ASN A 339 4.29 17.90 -12.66
N GLY A 340 4.86 17.33 -11.60
CA GLY A 340 6.29 17.21 -11.38
C GLY A 340 6.94 18.54 -11.00
N ASP A 341 6.16 19.44 -10.40
CA ASP A 341 6.67 20.67 -9.79
C ASP A 341 6.91 20.43 -8.30
N TRP A 342 7.90 21.13 -7.77
CA TRP A 342 8.22 21.12 -6.35
C TRP A 342 7.21 21.96 -5.59
N LEU A 343 6.75 21.45 -4.45
CA LEU A 343 5.89 22.16 -3.51
C LEU A 343 6.50 22.13 -2.12
N GLU A 344 6.74 23.30 -1.55
CA GLU A 344 7.12 23.48 -0.16
C GLU A 344 5.94 24.06 0.62
N VAL A 345 5.57 23.41 1.72
CA VAL A 345 4.49 23.84 2.61
C VAL A 345 5.08 24.18 3.97
N THR A 346 4.88 25.41 4.43
CA THR A 346 5.37 25.90 5.72
C THR A 346 4.21 26.33 6.61
N ARG A 347 4.19 25.84 7.85
CA ARG A 347 3.19 26.24 8.85
C ARG A 347 3.57 27.60 9.46
N ILE A 348 2.67 28.57 9.36
CA ILE A 348 2.86 29.94 9.87
C ILE A 348 2.08 30.11 11.16
N GLY A 349 2.73 30.67 12.20
CA GLY A 349 2.12 30.87 13.51
C GLY A 349 1.76 29.53 14.17
N HIS A 350 2.67 28.55 14.10
CA HIS A 350 2.43 27.22 14.66
C HIS A 350 2.08 27.32 16.16
N ASN A 351 0.92 26.80 16.57
CA ASN A 351 0.44 26.89 17.96
C ASN A 351 1.15 25.94 18.94
N LEU A 352 2.23 25.29 18.51
CA LEU A 352 3.02 24.28 19.24
C LEU A 352 2.21 23.21 19.99
N SER A 353 1.00 22.91 19.50
CA SER A 353 0.01 21.99 20.08
C SER A 353 -0.84 21.39 18.95
N LYS A 354 -1.88 20.65 19.33
CA LYS A 354 -2.87 20.09 18.40
C LYS A 354 -3.49 21.20 17.56
N ILE A 355 -3.60 20.97 16.26
CA ILE A 355 -4.02 21.98 15.29
C ILE A 355 -5.46 22.46 15.51
N HIS A 356 -6.33 21.61 16.06
CA HIS A 356 -7.72 21.96 16.34
C HIS A 356 -7.92 22.90 17.53
N ASP A 357 -6.90 23.05 18.38
CA ASP A 357 -6.93 24.02 19.47
C ASP A 357 -6.67 25.45 18.98
N ALA A 358 -6.12 25.61 17.76
CA ALA A 358 -5.89 26.91 17.16
C ALA A 358 -7.20 27.47 16.56
N PRO A 359 -7.53 28.76 16.76
CA PRO A 359 -8.67 29.38 16.09
C PRO A 359 -8.54 29.26 14.56
N MET A 360 -7.36 29.57 14.04
CA MET A 360 -6.99 29.42 12.62
C MET A 360 -5.61 28.75 12.52
N ALA A 361 -5.43 27.91 11.52
CA ALA A 361 -4.15 27.36 11.10
C ALA A 361 -3.80 27.91 9.71
N THR A 362 -2.57 28.40 9.56
CA THR A 362 -2.10 29.06 8.34
C THR A 362 -0.94 28.29 7.73
N PHE A 363 -0.97 28.09 6.42
CA PHE A 363 0.06 27.42 5.66
C PHE A 363 0.46 28.27 4.47
N LYS A 364 1.76 28.48 4.29
CA LYS A 364 2.34 29.08 3.08
C LYS A 364 2.74 27.94 2.15
N LEU A 365 2.21 27.95 0.93
CA LEU A 365 2.47 26.96 -0.11
C LEU A 365 3.25 27.64 -1.24
N GLU A 366 4.40 27.08 -1.62
CA GLU A 366 5.28 27.64 -2.65
C GLU A 366 5.62 26.58 -3.69
N TRP A 367 5.27 26.86 -4.94
CA TRP A 367 5.58 25.98 -6.06
C TRP A 367 6.76 26.50 -6.88
N THR A 368 7.68 25.61 -7.20
CA THR A 368 8.86 25.87 -8.03
C THR A 368 8.96 24.83 -9.14
N HIS A 369 9.43 25.23 -10.31
CA HIS A 369 9.74 24.26 -11.35
C HIS A 369 10.97 23.44 -10.95
N PRO A 370 11.11 22.20 -11.45
CA PRO A 370 12.33 21.46 -11.26
C PRO A 370 13.46 22.06 -12.10
N ASN A 371 14.60 22.26 -11.47
CA ASN A 371 15.82 22.73 -12.14
C ASN A 371 16.67 21.55 -12.60
N ALA A 372 17.71 21.80 -13.40
CA ALA A 372 18.66 20.74 -13.70
C ALA A 372 19.37 20.29 -12.42
N ARG A 373 19.77 19.02 -12.37
CA ARG A 373 20.40 18.41 -11.19
C ARG A 373 21.62 19.23 -10.74
N GLY A 374 21.61 19.71 -9.51
CA GLY A 374 22.71 20.49 -8.92
C GLY A 374 22.63 22.01 -9.13
N GLU A 375 21.58 22.52 -9.81
CA GLU A 375 21.36 23.96 -9.94
C GLU A 375 20.65 24.54 -8.70
N ALA A 376 20.91 25.83 -8.43
CA ALA A 376 20.25 26.55 -7.35
C ALA A 376 18.74 26.64 -7.61
N LYS A 377 17.93 26.55 -6.54
CA LYS A 377 16.46 26.61 -6.64
C LYS A 377 15.97 27.90 -7.30
N ASP A 378 15.04 27.76 -8.24
CA ASP A 378 14.34 28.88 -8.85
C ASP A 378 13.41 29.56 -7.84
N LYS A 379 13.08 30.82 -8.12
CA LYS A 379 12.04 31.52 -7.37
C LYS A 379 10.69 30.82 -7.57
N PRO A 380 9.82 30.78 -6.53
CA PRO A 380 8.49 30.23 -6.69
C PRO A 380 7.71 30.92 -7.82
N PHE A 381 7.13 30.14 -8.72
CA PHE A 381 6.24 30.67 -9.77
C PHE A 381 4.82 30.87 -9.25
N LYS A 382 4.47 30.16 -8.17
CA LYS A 382 3.19 30.32 -7.46
C LYS A 382 3.44 30.31 -5.95
N THR A 383 2.78 31.22 -5.24
CA THR A 383 2.72 31.24 -3.78
C THR A 383 1.27 31.41 -3.34
N GLU A 384 0.85 30.65 -2.34
CA GLU A 384 -0.51 30.69 -1.79
C GLU A 384 -0.48 30.67 -0.25
N MET A 385 -1.42 31.37 0.36
CA MET A 385 -1.64 31.36 1.81
C MET A 385 -2.96 30.66 2.10
N LEU A 386 -2.89 29.44 2.63
CA LEU A 386 -4.07 28.66 3.02
C LEU A 386 -4.35 28.91 4.50
N VAL A 387 -5.52 29.47 4.81
CA VAL A 387 -5.97 29.77 6.17
C VAL A 387 -7.24 28.99 6.47
N VAL A 388 -7.20 28.12 7.47
CA VAL A 388 -8.29 27.18 7.79
C VAL A 388 -8.60 27.24 9.27
N GLU A 389 -9.88 27.24 9.65
CA GLU A 389 -10.29 27.11 11.05
C GLU A 389 -9.74 25.80 11.63
N GLY A 390 -9.03 25.83 12.76
CA GLY A 390 -8.36 24.64 13.30
C GLY A 390 -9.32 23.47 13.54
N LYS A 391 -10.53 23.77 14.02
CA LYS A 391 -11.60 22.79 14.27
C LYS A 391 -12.08 22.04 13.02
N ARG A 392 -11.75 22.47 11.79
CA ARG A 392 -12.15 21.78 10.57
C ARG A 392 -11.26 20.59 10.20
N PHE A 393 -10.07 20.49 10.78
CA PHE A 393 -9.14 19.39 10.47
C PHE A 393 -9.59 18.03 11.03
N ARG A 394 -10.54 18.02 11.98
CA ARG A 394 -11.10 16.81 12.59
C ARG A 394 -12.53 17.05 13.02
N LYS A 395 -13.40 16.04 12.91
CA LYS A 395 -14.69 16.07 13.59
C LYS A 395 -14.50 16.24 15.10
N GLU A 396 -15.37 17.05 15.69
CA GLU A 396 -15.37 17.28 17.13
C GLU A 396 -15.50 15.96 17.90
N GLY A 397 -14.70 15.81 18.96
CA GLY A 397 -14.62 14.58 19.75
C GLY A 397 -13.66 13.50 19.19
N LEU A 398 -13.14 13.64 17.96
CA LEU A 398 -12.15 12.70 17.41
C LEU A 398 -10.71 13.19 17.63
N GLY A 399 -9.87 12.34 18.22
CA GLY A 399 -8.43 12.59 18.33
C GLY A 399 -7.70 12.54 16.98
N LYS A 400 -8.04 11.53 16.15
CA LYS A 400 -7.61 11.39 14.75
C LYS A 400 -8.85 11.20 13.88
N ASP A 401 -8.94 11.94 12.79
CA ASP A 401 -10.01 11.82 11.79
C ASP A 401 -9.40 11.51 10.43
N VAL A 402 -9.66 10.30 9.92
CA VAL A 402 -9.16 9.82 8.61
C VAL A 402 -10.20 9.99 7.49
N THR A 403 -11.39 10.49 7.81
CA THR A 403 -12.54 10.53 6.89
C THR A 403 -12.47 11.73 5.94
N ASP A 404 -11.91 12.86 6.38
CA ASP A 404 -11.69 14.00 5.51
C ASP A 404 -10.36 13.85 4.74
N LYS A 405 -10.45 13.36 3.50
CA LYS A 405 -9.31 13.30 2.58
C LYS A 405 -9.01 14.63 1.90
N PHE A 406 -9.92 15.60 1.94
CA PHE A 406 -9.72 16.91 1.31
C PHE A 406 -8.88 17.83 2.20
N LEU A 407 -9.08 17.78 3.52
CA LEU A 407 -8.39 18.60 4.53
C LEU A 407 -8.34 20.09 4.13
N SER A 408 -9.47 20.61 3.68
CA SER A 408 -9.61 22.00 3.20
C SER A 408 -8.60 22.39 2.11
N GLY A 409 -8.18 21.43 1.28
CA GLY A 409 -7.22 21.64 0.19
C GLY A 409 -5.76 21.56 0.61
N LEU A 410 -5.45 21.21 1.87
CA LEU A 410 -4.07 21.06 2.33
C LEU A 410 -3.38 19.88 1.61
N PRO A 411 -2.27 20.10 0.90
CA PRO A 411 -1.65 19.07 0.07
C PRO A 411 -0.76 18.11 0.87
N GLY A 412 -0.63 16.88 0.37
CA GLY A 412 0.25 15.82 0.87
C GLY A 412 -0.24 15.12 2.15
N ILE A 413 -0.92 15.81 3.05
CA ILE A 413 -1.34 15.27 4.35
C ILE A 413 -2.64 14.46 4.22
N GLN A 414 -2.63 13.21 4.69
CA GLN A 414 -3.80 12.29 4.64
C GLN A 414 -4.26 11.94 3.22
N LYS A 415 -3.43 12.26 2.21
CA LYS A 415 -3.71 12.05 0.78
C LYS A 415 -3.25 10.69 0.29
N GLU A 416 -2.47 9.97 1.09
CA GLU A 416 -1.97 8.63 0.78
C GLU A 416 -1.18 8.59 -0.55
N GLY A 417 -0.59 9.73 -0.94
CA GLY A 417 0.19 9.86 -2.17
C GLY A 417 -0.61 10.24 -3.43
N CYS A 418 -1.93 10.45 -3.31
CA CYS A 418 -2.80 10.74 -4.46
C CYS A 418 -2.61 12.14 -5.06
N ASP A 419 -2.01 13.08 -4.33
CA ASP A 419 -1.76 14.46 -4.78
C ASP A 419 -0.27 14.83 -4.82
N GLY A 420 0.61 13.83 -4.70
CA GLY A 420 2.06 14.01 -4.81
C GLY A 420 2.86 13.14 -3.86
N LEU A 421 4.18 13.28 -3.93
CA LEU A 421 5.13 12.45 -3.21
C LEU A 421 5.92 13.29 -2.22
N ILE A 422 5.77 13.00 -0.93
CA ILE A 422 6.57 13.62 0.14
C ILE A 422 8.03 13.22 -0.01
N THR A 423 8.93 14.19 0.11
CA THR A 423 10.37 13.98 -0.07
C THR A 423 11.18 14.32 1.18
N SER A 424 10.77 15.33 1.94
CA SER A 424 11.41 15.72 3.20
C SER A 424 10.48 16.56 4.08
N ALA A 425 10.83 16.72 5.35
CA ALA A 425 10.09 17.52 6.30
C ALA A 425 10.92 18.01 7.47
N ARG A 426 10.42 19.09 8.10
CA ARG A 426 10.88 19.59 9.38
C ARG A 426 9.78 19.45 10.42
N TRP A 427 10.17 18.89 11.56
CA TRP A 427 9.26 18.55 12.65
C TRP A 427 9.56 19.39 13.89
N ILE A 428 8.53 19.72 14.66
CA ILE A 428 8.72 20.18 16.04
C ILE A 428 8.91 18.99 16.99
N LEU A 429 9.65 19.21 18.07
CA LEU A 429 9.92 18.22 19.09
C LEU A 429 9.46 18.70 20.47
N HIS A 430 9.00 17.77 21.31
CA HIS A 430 8.43 18.09 22.60
C HIS A 430 9.33 17.65 23.75
N LYS A 431 8.96 18.02 24.98
CA LYS A 431 9.56 17.46 26.19
C LYS A 431 8.51 16.61 26.92
N LEU A 432 8.91 15.42 27.33
CA LEU A 432 8.07 14.60 28.21
C LEU A 432 7.93 15.25 29.59
N PRO A 433 6.78 15.07 30.27
CA PRO A 433 6.68 15.39 31.69
C PRO A 433 7.73 14.63 32.50
N THR A 434 8.25 15.27 33.56
CA THR A 434 9.26 14.68 34.46
C THR A 434 8.82 13.36 35.09
N TYR A 435 7.51 13.17 35.28
CA TYR A 435 6.93 11.99 35.89
C TYR A 435 5.86 11.38 34.99
N ALA A 436 5.96 10.07 34.76
CA ALA A 436 4.96 9.28 34.07
C ALA A 436 4.46 8.13 34.98
N ARG A 437 3.19 7.79 34.84
CA ARG A 437 2.53 6.66 35.51
C ARG A 437 1.58 5.98 34.54
N THR A 438 1.56 4.66 34.54
CA THR A 438 0.62 3.84 33.77
C THR A 438 -0.28 3.10 34.74
N VAL A 439 -1.60 3.20 34.54
CA VAL A 439 -2.61 2.47 35.29
C VAL A 439 -3.27 1.48 34.33
N CYS A 440 -3.31 0.20 34.73
CA CYS A 440 -4.02 -0.85 33.99
C CYS A 440 -5.36 -1.11 34.71
N LEU A 441 -6.46 -0.97 33.99
CA LEU A 441 -7.81 -1.25 34.49
C LEU A 441 -8.33 -2.50 33.79
N GLU A 442 -8.81 -3.47 34.56
CA GLU A 442 -9.40 -4.71 34.05
C GLU A 442 -10.91 -4.63 34.21
N PHE A 443 -11.63 -4.76 33.10
CA PHE A 443 -13.09 -4.77 33.06
C PHE A 443 -13.55 -6.19 32.78
N PHE A 444 -14.51 -6.67 33.57
CA PHE A 444 -15.13 -7.99 33.40
C PHE A 444 -16.55 -7.80 32.88
N GLY A 445 -16.90 -8.50 31.80
CA GLY A 445 -18.19 -8.33 31.12
C GLY A 445 -18.01 -7.93 29.66
N GLN A 446 -18.94 -7.13 29.14
CA GLN A 446 -18.88 -6.67 27.75
C GLN A 446 -18.05 -5.40 27.64
N ALA A 447 -17.38 -5.19 26.49
CA ALA A 447 -16.56 -3.99 26.27
C ALA A 447 -17.34 -2.67 26.46
N ARG A 448 -18.65 -2.67 26.21
CA ARG A 448 -19.52 -1.50 26.45
C ARG A 448 -19.56 -1.06 27.92
N ASP A 449 -19.33 -1.98 28.84
CA ASP A 449 -19.40 -1.73 30.29
C ASP A 449 -18.17 -0.92 30.76
N ALA A 450 -17.08 -0.90 29.98
CA ALA A 450 -15.91 -0.08 30.24
C ALA A 450 -16.05 1.38 29.75
N ILE A 451 -16.96 1.64 28.80
CA ILE A 451 -17.09 2.95 28.13
C ILE A 451 -17.36 4.09 29.14
N PRO A 452 -18.29 3.98 30.10
CA PRO A 452 -18.54 5.05 31.07
C PRO A 452 -17.28 5.43 31.85
N SER A 453 -16.52 4.44 32.33
CA SER A 453 -15.28 4.69 33.06
C SER A 453 -14.20 5.36 32.19
N ILE A 454 -14.09 4.98 30.91
CA ILE A 454 -13.17 5.63 29.95
C ILE A 454 -13.51 7.12 29.80
N VAL A 455 -14.79 7.45 29.64
CA VAL A 455 -15.27 8.85 29.50
C VAL A 455 -15.08 9.62 30.81
N GLU A 456 -15.46 9.04 31.95
CA GLU A 456 -15.30 9.67 33.27
C GLU A 456 -13.84 9.97 33.60
N ILE A 457 -12.91 9.05 33.30
CA ILE A 457 -11.47 9.27 33.48
C ILE A 457 -11.00 10.45 32.64
N LYS A 458 -11.40 10.50 31.36
CA LYS A 458 -11.03 11.59 30.46
C LYS A 458 -11.58 12.92 30.96
N ASP A 459 -12.87 13.00 31.25
CA ASP A 459 -13.54 14.23 31.69
C ASP A 459 -13.01 14.71 33.05
N TYR A 460 -12.68 13.78 33.95
CA TYR A 460 -12.02 14.09 35.21
C TYR A 460 -10.66 14.76 34.97
N LEU A 461 -9.81 14.14 34.13
CA LEU A 461 -8.47 14.65 33.83
C LEU A 461 -8.50 15.98 33.08
N ASP A 462 -9.41 16.15 32.12
CA ASP A 462 -9.59 17.41 31.39
C ASP A 462 -10.11 18.53 32.30
N GLY A 463 -10.90 18.19 33.32
CA GLY A 463 -11.42 19.12 34.32
C GLY A 463 -10.45 19.46 35.46
N LEU A 464 -9.33 18.74 35.61
CA LEU A 464 -8.39 18.93 36.72
C LEU A 464 -7.84 20.36 36.85
N PRO A 465 -7.49 21.08 35.77
CA PRO A 465 -7.02 22.46 35.89
C PRO A 465 -8.05 23.39 36.56
N ALA A 466 -9.35 23.11 36.43
CA ALA A 466 -10.42 23.91 37.03
C ALA A 466 -10.86 23.43 38.42
N LYS A 467 -10.63 22.14 38.75
CA LYS A 467 -11.16 21.48 39.96
C LYS A 467 -10.08 21.07 40.98
N GLY A 468 -8.80 21.16 40.63
CA GLY A 468 -7.68 20.68 41.45
C GLY A 468 -6.82 21.79 42.06
N GLY A 469 -5.97 21.42 43.02
CA GLY A 469 -4.92 22.30 43.55
C GLY A 469 -3.82 22.60 42.52
N PRO A 470 -2.87 23.52 42.83
CA PRO A 470 -1.88 24.03 41.85
C PRO A 470 -1.09 22.94 41.09
N GLY A 471 -0.76 21.83 41.73
CA GLY A 471 -0.05 20.71 41.10
C GLY A 471 -0.86 19.94 40.05
N MET A 472 -2.19 19.94 40.15
CA MET A 472 -3.08 19.22 39.22
C MET A 472 -3.17 19.89 37.84
N SER A 473 -2.86 21.18 37.75
CA SER A 473 -2.84 21.93 36.48
C SER A 473 -1.83 21.39 35.45
N THR A 474 -0.83 20.63 35.93
CA THR A 474 0.25 20.03 35.12
C THR A 474 -0.02 18.59 34.69
N VAL A 475 -1.07 17.96 35.24
CA VAL A 475 -1.42 16.58 34.90
C VAL A 475 -2.03 16.54 33.50
N ARG A 476 -1.55 15.61 32.67
CA ARG A 476 -2.01 15.41 31.29
C ARG A 476 -2.21 13.93 31.03
N LEU A 477 -3.30 13.59 30.33
CA LEU A 477 -3.52 12.24 29.83
C LEU A 477 -2.56 11.97 28.68
N ALA A 478 -1.60 11.06 28.88
CA ALA A 478 -0.57 10.75 27.89
C ALA A 478 -1.01 9.70 26.85
N GLY A 479 -1.98 8.87 27.20
CA GLY A 479 -2.52 7.79 26.37
C GLY A 479 -3.67 7.10 27.09
N LEU A 480 -4.64 6.59 26.33
CA LEU A 480 -5.80 5.86 26.84
C LEU A 480 -6.16 4.77 25.82
N GLU A 481 -5.55 3.60 26.01
CA GLU A 481 -5.67 2.46 25.08
C GLU A 481 -6.65 1.43 25.62
N HIS A 482 -7.44 0.84 24.73
CA HIS A 482 -8.37 -0.24 25.04
C HIS A 482 -7.99 -1.49 24.24
N LEU A 483 -7.87 -2.62 24.95
CA LEU A 483 -7.61 -3.94 24.36
C LEU A 483 -8.83 -4.82 24.60
N ASP A 484 -9.42 -5.35 23.53
CA ASP A 484 -10.56 -6.26 23.63
C ASP A 484 -10.13 -7.69 23.98
N GLU A 485 -11.11 -8.55 24.28
CA GLU A 485 -10.88 -9.95 24.63
C GLU A 485 -10.09 -10.73 23.56
N ARG A 486 -10.32 -10.45 22.28
CA ARG A 486 -9.62 -11.14 21.18
C ARG A 486 -8.15 -10.78 21.20
N TYR A 487 -7.84 -9.50 21.41
CA TYR A 487 -6.48 -9.01 21.53
C TYR A 487 -5.79 -9.59 22.77
N LEU A 488 -6.47 -9.57 23.94
CA LEU A 488 -5.94 -10.12 25.18
C LEU A 488 -5.60 -11.61 25.05
N ARG A 489 -6.46 -12.41 24.40
CA ARG A 489 -6.18 -13.82 24.10
C ARG A 489 -4.99 -13.97 23.15
N ALA A 490 -4.92 -13.15 22.10
CA ALA A 490 -3.85 -13.22 21.11
C ALA A 490 -2.46 -12.95 21.70
N VAL A 491 -2.36 -12.02 22.66
CA VAL A 491 -1.09 -11.70 23.34
C VAL A 491 -0.83 -12.55 24.59
N GLY A 492 -1.72 -13.49 24.92
CA GLY A 492 -1.61 -14.33 26.12
C GLY A 492 -1.65 -13.53 27.43
N TYR A 493 -2.44 -12.45 27.48
CA TYR A 493 -2.55 -11.63 28.68
C TYR A 493 -3.17 -12.42 29.84
N ALA A 494 -2.48 -12.45 30.98
CA ALA A 494 -2.96 -13.05 32.21
C ALA A 494 -3.57 -11.98 33.13
N THR A 495 -4.83 -12.19 33.54
CA THR A 495 -5.55 -11.33 34.48
C THR A 495 -4.77 -11.15 35.77
N LYS A 496 -4.58 -9.90 36.19
CA LYS A 496 -3.84 -9.53 37.41
C LYS A 496 -4.76 -9.41 38.62
N SER A 497 -6.03 -9.09 38.41
CA SER A 497 -7.04 -9.01 39.45
C SER A 497 -7.39 -10.37 40.01
N LYS A 498 -7.35 -10.49 41.34
CA LYS A 498 -7.85 -11.67 42.07
C LYS A 498 -9.39 -11.75 42.12
N ARG A 499 -10.10 -10.72 41.65
CA ARG A 499 -11.56 -10.61 41.72
C ARG A 499 -12.28 -11.23 40.52
N GLY A 500 -11.54 -11.68 39.49
CA GLY A 500 -12.08 -12.13 38.22
C GLY A 500 -11.81 -13.60 37.90
N VAL A 501 -11.88 -14.48 38.90
CA VAL A 501 -11.95 -15.93 38.72
C VAL A 501 -13.39 -16.38 38.86
#